data_AF-A0A4U7EZJ4-F1
#
_entry.id   AF-A0A4U7EZJ4-F1
#
_cell.length_a   1.000
_cell.length_b   1.000
_cell.length_c   1.000
_cell.angle_alpha   90.00
_cell.angle_beta   90.00
_cell.angle_gamma   90.00
#
_symmetry.space_group_name_H-M   'P 1'
#
loop_
_entity.id
_entity.type
_entity.pdbx_description
1 polymer ?
#
loop_
_entity_poly.entity_id
_entity_poly.type
_entity_poly.pdbx_seq_one_letter_code
_entity_poly.pdbx_strand_id
1 'polypeptide(L)'
;WRGRRAALSTSLVLPLGVAAAVWVKGVNTLDSMLGYRTKPVGGASARLDDLAMYLPARASAGCLAVAALSVGGSPIGVLRRARPWAREPASPNSGWPMATGAAALGVRLEKPGNYALNPAVDPPTPADAERAARLVAVGGGVAVAVAAGWLLALSGVTAWL
;
A
#
# COMPACT_ATOMS: atom_id res chain seq x y z
N TRP A 1 28.58 -24.83 28.80
CA TRP A 1 27.46 -25.07 27.86
C TRP A 1 26.39 -23.98 28.06
N ARG A 2 26.60 -22.77 27.52
CA ARG A 2 25.57 -21.73 27.42
C ARG A 2 25.25 -21.59 25.94
N GLY A 3 24.04 -21.98 25.57
CA GLY A 3 23.58 -22.06 24.20
C GLY A 3 23.67 -20.70 23.51
N ARG A 4 24.32 -20.69 22.34
CA ARG A 4 24.24 -19.58 21.38
C ARG A 4 22.79 -19.53 20.90
N ARG A 5 21.97 -18.73 21.56
CA ARG A 5 20.64 -18.41 21.06
C ARG A 5 20.86 -17.64 19.76
N ALA A 6 20.41 -18.21 18.65
CA ALA A 6 20.46 -17.60 17.34
C ALA A 6 19.46 -16.43 17.29
N ALA A 7 19.76 -15.34 17.99
CA ALA A 7 19.29 -14.05 17.56
C ALA A 7 19.89 -13.84 16.17
N LEU A 8 19.05 -13.70 15.14
CA LEU A 8 19.48 -13.12 13.87
C LEU A 8 20.29 -11.87 14.25
N SER A 9 21.61 -11.89 14.00
CA SER A 9 22.42 -10.76 14.40
C SER A 9 21.84 -9.51 13.74
N THR A 10 21.83 -8.38 14.44
CA THR A 10 21.37 -7.10 13.90
C THR A 10 22.03 -6.79 12.54
N SER A 11 23.22 -7.36 12.30
CA SER A 11 23.98 -7.31 11.05
C SER A 11 23.27 -7.95 9.84
N LEU A 12 22.32 -8.87 10.02
CA LEU A 12 21.58 -9.53 8.93
C LEU A 12 20.25 -8.83 8.58
N VAL A 13 19.69 -8.04 9.49
CA VAL A 13 18.39 -7.39 9.29
C VAL A 13 18.43 -6.42 8.10
N LEU A 14 19.46 -5.58 8.05
CA LEU A 14 19.59 -4.57 7.00
C LEU A 14 19.86 -5.19 5.60
N PRO A 15 20.81 -6.15 5.44
CA PRO A 15 20.99 -6.85 4.18
C PRO A 15 19.74 -7.61 3.71
N LEU A 16 19.05 -8.32 4.61
CA LEU A 16 17.82 -9.03 4.26
C LEU A 16 16.70 -8.07 3.85
N GLY A 17 16.55 -6.95 4.55
CA GLY A 17 15.61 -5.89 4.18
C GLY A 17 15.89 -5.29 2.80
N VAL A 18 17.15 -4.99 2.51
CA VAL A 18 17.57 -4.50 1.18
C VAL A 18 17.34 -5.55 0.10
N ALA A 19 17.73 -6.81 0.34
CA ALA A 19 17.52 -7.89 -0.61
C ALA A 19 16.03 -8.11 -0.92
N ALA A 20 15.18 -8.06 0.11
CA ALA A 20 13.73 -8.14 -0.06
C ALA A 20 13.19 -6.95 -0.87
N ALA A 21 13.65 -5.72 -0.59
CA ALA A 21 13.23 -4.53 -1.34
C ALA A 21 13.63 -4.60 -2.82
N VAL A 22 14.86 -5.06 -3.12
CA VAL A 22 15.33 -5.29 -4.49
C VAL A 22 14.50 -6.37 -5.18
N TRP A 23 14.21 -7.48 -4.50
CA TRP A 23 13.38 -8.55 -5.05
C TRP A 23 11.97 -8.05 -5.38
N VAL A 24 11.29 -7.36 -4.46
CA VAL A 24 9.97 -6.76 -4.70
C VAL A 24 10.04 -5.81 -5.90
N LYS A 25 11.03 -4.91 -5.94
CA LYS A 25 11.17 -3.99 -7.08
C LYS A 25 11.39 -4.72 -8.40
N GLY A 26 12.14 -5.83 -8.38
CA GLY A 26 12.34 -6.72 -9.53
C GLY A 26 11.03 -7.34 -10.02
N VAL A 27 10.21 -7.87 -9.11
CA VAL A 27 8.87 -8.40 -9.44
C VAL A 27 8.00 -7.33 -10.11
N ASN A 28 7.89 -6.14 -9.51
CA ASN A 28 7.07 -5.04 -10.06
C ASN A 28 7.56 -4.59 -11.44
N THR A 29 8.88 -4.64 -11.66
CA THR A 29 9.50 -4.28 -12.95
C THR A 29 9.19 -5.32 -14.01
N LEU A 30 9.25 -6.62 -13.67
CA LEU A 30 8.87 -7.70 -14.58
C LEU A 30 7.40 -7.59 -14.99
N ASP A 31 6.50 -7.31 -14.04
CA ASP A 31 5.09 -7.08 -14.38
C ASP A 31 4.91 -5.88 -15.31
N SER A 32 5.55 -4.74 -15.02
CA SER A 32 5.45 -3.54 -15.87
C SER A 32 5.99 -3.75 -17.30
N MET A 33 6.95 -4.65 -17.49
CA MET A 33 7.52 -4.94 -18.80
C MET A 33 6.78 -6.04 -19.55
N LEU A 34 6.31 -7.08 -18.85
CA LEU A 34 5.82 -8.32 -19.45
C LEU A 34 4.33 -8.54 -19.22
N GLY A 35 3.74 -8.00 -18.15
CA GLY A 35 2.36 -8.23 -17.68
C GLY A 35 1.23 -7.68 -18.56
N TYR A 36 1.54 -7.07 -19.70
CA TYR A 36 0.51 -6.62 -20.65
C TYR A 36 -0.29 -7.79 -21.20
N ARG A 37 -1.61 -7.64 -21.28
CA ARG A 37 -2.52 -8.67 -21.85
C ARG A 37 -2.20 -9.06 -23.29
N THR A 38 -1.51 -8.19 -24.03
CA THR A 38 -1.07 -8.46 -25.40
C THR A 38 0.17 -9.36 -25.48
N LYS A 39 0.84 -9.62 -24.34
CA LYS A 39 2.02 -10.49 -24.26
C LYS A 39 1.63 -11.85 -23.68
N PRO A 40 1.82 -12.95 -24.42
CA PRO A 40 1.39 -14.29 -23.98
C PRO A 40 2.13 -14.81 -22.75
N VAL A 41 3.28 -14.23 -22.40
CA VAL A 41 4.15 -14.65 -21.28
C VAL A 41 3.93 -13.84 -19.99
N GLY A 42 3.09 -12.80 -20.01
CA GLY A 42 2.96 -11.83 -18.90
C GLY A 42 2.17 -12.29 -17.68
N GLY A 43 1.39 -13.37 -17.81
CA GLY A 43 0.45 -13.77 -16.76
C GLY A 43 1.12 -14.22 -15.46
N ALA A 44 2.29 -14.87 -15.54
CA ALA A 44 3.00 -15.34 -14.36
C ALA A 44 3.61 -14.18 -13.54
N SER A 45 4.21 -13.19 -14.21
CA SER A 45 4.75 -12.00 -13.55
C SER A 45 3.65 -11.15 -12.92
N ALA A 46 2.52 -10.97 -13.62
CA ALA A 46 1.38 -10.22 -13.10
C ALA A 46 0.78 -10.86 -11.83
N ARG A 47 0.65 -12.19 -11.81
CA ARG A 47 0.16 -12.92 -10.63
C ARG A 47 1.15 -12.85 -9.47
N LEU A 48 2.45 -12.87 -9.75
CA LEU A 48 3.47 -12.76 -8.71
C LEU A 48 3.48 -11.35 -8.09
N ASP A 49 3.36 -10.31 -8.91
CA ASP A 49 3.19 -8.93 -8.43
C ASP A 49 1.92 -8.79 -7.60
N ASP A 50 0.80 -9.32 -8.11
CA ASP A 50 -0.48 -9.30 -7.39
C ASP A 50 -0.39 -10.00 -6.04
N LEU A 51 0.39 -11.09 -5.92
CA LEU A 51 0.61 -11.76 -4.65
C LEU A 51 1.53 -10.94 -3.72
N ALA A 52 2.66 -10.47 -4.23
CA ALA A 52 3.65 -9.71 -3.47
C ALA A 52 3.06 -8.39 -2.92
N MET A 53 2.20 -7.74 -3.70
CA MET A 53 1.59 -6.46 -3.36
C MET A 53 0.24 -6.58 -2.64
N TYR A 54 -0.25 -7.79 -2.37
CA TYR A 54 -1.54 -8.01 -1.71
C TYR A 54 -1.60 -7.33 -0.34
N LEU A 55 -0.72 -7.72 0.58
CA LEU A 55 -0.67 -7.14 1.94
C LEU A 55 -0.26 -5.66 1.92
N PRO A 56 0.81 -5.24 1.20
CA PRO A 56 1.19 -3.83 1.12
C PRO A 56 0.07 -2.90 0.67
N ALA A 57 -0.77 -3.32 -0.30
CA ALA A 57 -1.87 -2.50 -0.79
C ALA A 57 -2.96 -2.27 0.27
N ARG A 58 -3.32 -3.29 1.06
CA ARG A 58 -4.30 -3.14 2.16
C ARG A 58 -3.72 -2.34 3.31
N ALA A 59 -2.45 -2.58 3.66
CA ALA A 59 -1.76 -1.79 4.68
C ALA A 59 -1.70 -0.31 4.30
N SER A 60 -1.42 -0.01 3.02
CA SER A 60 -1.44 1.35 2.47
C SER A 60 -2.82 1.98 2.57
N ALA A 61 -3.89 1.24 2.22
CA ALA A 61 -5.26 1.71 2.41
C ALA A 61 -5.58 1.99 3.89
N GLY A 62 -5.13 1.16 4.82
CA GLY A 62 -5.25 1.41 6.26
C GLY A 62 -4.54 2.70 6.70
N CYS A 63 -3.31 2.91 6.24
CA CYS A 63 -2.54 4.12 6.54
C CYS A 63 -3.21 5.38 5.98
N LEU A 64 -3.70 5.33 4.73
CA LEU A 64 -4.44 6.42 4.10
C LEU A 64 -5.79 6.68 4.81
N ALA A 65 -6.45 5.63 5.30
CA ALA A 65 -7.68 5.79 6.08
C ALA A 65 -7.42 6.51 7.40
N VAL A 66 -6.35 6.16 8.13
CA VAL A 66 -5.93 6.91 9.32
C VAL A 66 -5.58 8.36 8.95
N ALA A 67 -4.83 8.55 7.87
CA ALA A 67 -4.46 9.86 7.36
C ALA A 67 -5.66 10.71 6.91
N ALA A 68 -6.83 10.10 6.64
CA ALA A 68 -8.04 10.82 6.29
C ALA A 68 -8.49 11.80 7.39
N LEU A 69 -8.12 11.55 8.66
CA LEU A 69 -8.33 12.48 9.77
C LEU A 69 -7.70 13.86 9.49
N SER A 70 -6.57 13.89 8.78
CA SER A 70 -5.91 15.13 8.42
C SER A 70 -6.79 15.98 7.48
N VAL A 71 -7.52 15.37 6.56
CA VAL A 71 -8.34 16.04 5.54
C VAL A 71 -9.83 16.09 5.89
N GLY A 72 -10.19 15.90 7.17
CA GLY A 72 -11.56 15.98 7.67
C GLY A 72 -12.42 14.72 7.48
N GLY A 73 -11.80 13.60 7.12
CA GLY A 73 -12.47 12.30 6.95
C GLY A 73 -12.43 11.41 8.20
N SER A 74 -13.26 10.37 8.22
CA SER A 74 -13.24 9.32 9.24
C SER A 74 -12.55 8.05 8.72
N PRO A 75 -11.60 7.42 9.42
CA PRO A 75 -10.90 6.24 8.92
C PRO A 75 -11.83 5.08 8.52
N ILE A 76 -12.74 4.69 9.42
CA ILE A 76 -13.68 3.58 9.19
C ILE A 76 -14.65 3.92 8.06
N GLY A 77 -15.19 5.15 8.06
CA GLY A 77 -16.13 5.59 7.03
C GLY A 77 -15.50 5.63 5.64
N VAL A 78 -14.23 6.05 5.53
CA VAL A 78 -13.47 6.07 4.28
C VAL A 78 -13.28 4.66 3.75
N LEU A 79 -12.82 3.71 4.56
CA LEU A 79 -12.64 2.32 4.13
C LEU A 79 -13.97 1.67 3.71
N ARG A 80 -15.06 1.96 4.45
CA ARG A 80 -16.39 1.45 4.12
C ARG A 80 -16.87 1.96 2.75
N ARG A 81 -16.66 3.24 2.45
CA ARG A 81 -17.00 3.83 1.13
C ARG A 81 -16.09 3.32 0.02
N ALA A 82 -14.79 3.15 0.31
CA ALA A 82 -13.79 2.71 -0.66
C ALA A 82 -13.95 1.24 -1.07
N ARG A 83 -14.40 0.37 -0.16
CA ARG A 83 -14.48 -1.09 -0.35
C ARG A 83 -15.16 -1.56 -1.65
N PRO A 84 -16.35 -1.06 -2.06
CA PRO A 84 -16.93 -1.43 -3.34
C PRO A 84 -16.04 -1.03 -4.52
N TRP A 85 -15.52 0.20 -4.54
CA TRP A 85 -14.70 0.71 -5.64
C TRP A 85 -13.31 0.07 -5.71
N ALA A 86 -12.77 -0.39 -4.57
CA ALA A 86 -11.46 -1.02 -4.50
C ALA A 86 -11.35 -2.32 -5.31
N ARG A 87 -12.48 -2.89 -5.76
CA ARG A 87 -12.55 -4.10 -6.57
C ARG A 87 -12.73 -3.85 -8.07
N GLU A 88 -12.93 -2.60 -8.48
CA GLU A 88 -13.17 -2.24 -9.89
C GLU A 88 -11.90 -2.37 -10.76
N PRO A 89 -10.70 -1.95 -10.31
CA PRO A 89 -9.50 -2.15 -11.10
C PRO A 89 -9.19 -3.64 -11.32
N ALA A 90 -8.63 -3.97 -12.48
CA ALA A 90 -8.32 -5.35 -12.86
C ALA A 90 -7.37 -6.06 -11.88
N SER A 91 -6.40 -5.33 -11.31
CA SER A 91 -5.54 -5.85 -10.24
C SER A 91 -6.27 -5.72 -8.89
N PRO A 92 -6.34 -6.79 -8.09
CA PRO A 92 -6.97 -6.79 -6.76
C PRO A 92 -6.24 -5.88 -5.75
N ASN A 93 -5.09 -5.32 -6.11
CA ASN A 93 -4.26 -4.49 -5.23
C ASN A 93 -4.45 -3.01 -5.49
N SER A 94 -4.38 -2.62 -6.76
CA SER A 94 -4.36 -1.22 -7.18
C SER A 94 -5.56 -0.42 -6.66
N GLY A 95 -6.75 -1.02 -6.60
CA GLY A 95 -7.97 -0.34 -6.18
C GLY A 95 -8.02 0.09 -4.72
N TRP A 96 -7.33 -0.61 -3.80
CA TRP A 96 -7.42 -0.32 -2.37
C TRP A 96 -6.88 1.07 -1.99
N PRO A 97 -5.63 1.43 -2.32
CA PRO A 97 -5.12 2.77 -2.05
C PRO A 97 -5.87 3.85 -2.81
N MET A 98 -6.18 3.62 -4.10
CA MET A 98 -6.84 4.62 -4.95
C MET A 98 -8.27 4.91 -4.49
N ALA A 99 -9.08 3.89 -4.20
CA ALA A 99 -10.44 4.07 -3.71
C ALA A 99 -10.47 4.72 -2.33
N THR A 100 -9.48 4.42 -1.48
CA THR A 100 -9.33 5.07 -0.17
C THR A 100 -9.00 6.56 -0.33
N GLY A 101 -8.09 6.89 -1.25
CA GLY A 101 -7.77 8.29 -1.59
C GLY A 101 -8.99 9.03 -2.14
N ALA A 102 -9.70 8.46 -3.11
CA ALA A 102 -10.94 9.01 -3.67
C ALA A 102 -12.00 9.26 -2.58
N ALA A 103 -12.20 8.28 -1.69
CA ALA A 103 -13.15 8.35 -0.59
C ALA A 103 -12.74 9.36 0.51
N ALA A 104 -11.45 9.55 0.75
CA ALA A 104 -10.92 10.49 1.74
C ALA A 104 -10.98 11.94 1.24
N LEU A 105 -10.65 12.18 -0.02
CA LEU A 105 -10.65 13.50 -0.62
C LEU A 105 -12.04 13.95 -1.08
N GLY A 106 -12.93 13.00 -1.36
CA GLY A 106 -14.28 13.26 -1.87
C GLY A 106 -14.29 13.57 -3.36
N VAL A 107 -13.37 12.97 -4.13
CA VAL A 107 -13.19 13.21 -5.58
C VAL A 107 -13.41 11.93 -6.37
N ARG A 108 -13.70 12.06 -7.66
CA ARG A 108 -13.78 10.94 -8.61
C ARG A 108 -12.41 10.66 -9.23
N LEU A 109 -11.92 9.43 -9.08
CA LEU A 109 -10.72 8.98 -9.80
C LEU A 109 -11.14 7.98 -10.88
N GLU A 110 -10.84 8.27 -12.14
CA GLU A 110 -11.27 7.45 -13.26
C GLU A 110 -10.13 7.07 -14.19
N LYS A 111 -10.24 5.87 -14.75
CA LYS A 111 -9.48 5.45 -15.92
C LYS A 111 -10.52 5.21 -17.04
N PRO A 112 -10.59 6.09 -18.05
CA PRO A 112 -11.57 5.97 -19.13
C PRO A 112 -11.62 4.56 -19.73
N GLY A 113 -12.83 4.05 -19.92
CA GLY A 113 -13.08 2.71 -20.46
C GLY A 113 -12.67 1.54 -19.56
N ASN A 114 -12.30 1.78 -18.29
CA ASN A 114 -11.88 0.72 -17.37
C ASN A 114 -12.62 0.78 -16.03
N TYR A 115 -12.49 1.87 -15.28
CA TYR A 115 -13.11 2.00 -13.94
C TYR A 115 -13.32 3.47 -13.55
N ALA A 116 -14.25 3.70 -12.62
CA ALA A 116 -14.45 4.97 -11.93
C ALA A 116 -14.62 4.73 -10.43
N LEU A 117 -13.75 5.32 -9.62
CA LEU A 117 -13.77 5.25 -8.17
C LEU A 117 -14.46 6.51 -7.64
N ASN A 118 -15.48 6.33 -6.80
CA ASN A 118 -16.36 7.41 -6.36
C ASN A 118 -17.06 8.13 -7.54
N PRO A 119 -17.83 7.39 -8.39
CA PRO A 119 -18.35 7.94 -9.64
C PRO A 119 -19.42 9.03 -9.49
N ALA A 120 -20.04 9.15 -8.31
CA ALA A 120 -21.15 10.06 -8.06
C ALA A 120 -20.74 11.52 -7.81
N VAL A 121 -19.44 11.82 -7.84
CA VAL A 121 -18.90 13.17 -7.61
C VAL A 121 -18.05 13.62 -8.78
N ASP A 122 -17.62 14.88 -8.73
CA ASP A 122 -16.78 15.51 -9.74
C ASP A 122 -15.32 15.02 -9.70
N PRO A 123 -14.60 15.09 -10.83
CA PRO A 123 -13.17 14.83 -10.88
C PRO A 123 -12.38 15.84 -10.03
N PRO A 124 -11.16 15.49 -9.60
CA PRO A 124 -10.34 16.37 -8.77
C PRO A 124 -9.99 17.68 -9.49
N THR A 125 -9.92 18.75 -8.72
CA THR A 125 -9.44 20.06 -9.15
C THR A 125 -7.96 20.24 -8.78
N PRO A 126 -7.25 21.25 -9.32
CA PRO A 126 -5.89 21.57 -8.88
C PRO A 126 -5.79 21.83 -7.37
N ALA A 127 -6.82 22.38 -6.73
CA ALA A 127 -6.85 22.61 -5.28
C ALA A 127 -6.87 21.29 -4.48
N ASP A 128 -7.41 20.20 -5.05
CA ASP A 128 -7.39 18.89 -4.42
C ASP A 128 -6.00 18.26 -4.40
N ALA A 129 -5.07 18.74 -5.24
CA ALA A 129 -3.69 18.24 -5.29
C ALA A 129 -2.95 18.47 -3.97
N GLU A 130 -3.13 19.64 -3.34
CA GLU A 130 -2.51 19.94 -2.04
C GLU A 130 -3.06 19.04 -0.93
N ARG A 131 -4.39 18.82 -0.93
CA ARG A 131 -5.06 17.90 -0.01
C ARG A 131 -4.58 16.47 -0.22
N ALA A 132 -4.42 16.04 -1.48
CA ALA A 132 -3.90 14.73 -1.84
C ALA A 132 -2.45 14.54 -1.39
N ALA A 133 -1.58 15.52 -1.64
CA ALA A 133 -0.20 15.51 -1.19
C ALA A 133 -0.10 15.39 0.34
N ARG A 134 -0.92 16.15 1.08
CA ARG A 134 -1.00 16.06 2.54
C ARG A 134 -1.48 14.69 3.01
N LEU A 135 -2.54 14.15 2.39
CA LEU A 135 -3.05 12.82 2.71
C LEU A 135 -1.97 11.74 2.54
N VAL A 136 -1.24 11.78 1.43
CA VAL A 136 -0.15 10.84 1.14
C VAL A 136 1.01 11.01 2.10
N ALA A 137 1.44 12.24 2.40
CA ALA A 137 2.52 12.52 3.34
C ALA A 137 2.20 12.02 4.76
N VAL A 138 0.99 12.32 5.25
CA VAL A 138 0.52 11.81 6.55
C VAL A 138 0.39 10.29 6.54
N GLY A 139 -0.13 9.70 5.45
CA GLY A 139 -0.21 8.26 5.29
C GLY A 139 1.17 7.57 5.33
N GLY A 140 2.18 8.17 4.70
CA GLY A 140 3.57 7.73 4.78
C GLY A 140 4.11 7.82 6.22
N GLY A 141 3.83 8.92 6.92
CA GLY A 141 4.17 9.07 8.34
C GLY A 141 3.54 7.99 9.23
N VAL A 142 2.26 7.67 9.01
CA VAL A 142 1.56 6.57 9.71
C VAL A 142 2.26 5.23 9.44
N ALA A 143 2.62 4.95 8.19
CA ALA A 143 3.30 3.71 7.83
C ALA A 143 4.67 3.58 8.54
N VAL A 144 5.46 4.66 8.57
CA VAL A 144 6.75 4.70 9.27
C VAL A 144 6.57 4.51 10.77
N ALA A 145 5.60 5.19 11.39
CA ALA A 145 5.33 5.06 12.82
C ALA A 145 4.91 3.64 13.20
N VAL A 146 4.05 3.01 12.40
CA VAL A 146 3.63 1.61 12.58
C VAL A 146 4.84 0.69 12.46
N ALA A 147 5.66 0.83 11.41
CA ALA A 147 6.85 0.00 11.21
C ALA A 147 7.86 0.15 12.37
N ALA A 148 8.13 1.38 12.82
CA ALA A 148 9.00 1.65 13.97
C ALA A 148 8.44 1.03 15.25
N GLY A 149 7.13 1.18 15.51
CA GLY A 149 6.46 0.57 16.66
C GLY A 149 6.56 -0.95 16.67
N TRP A 150 6.39 -1.59 15.51
CA TRP A 150 6.58 -3.05 15.35
C TRP A 150 8.02 -3.47 15.65
N LEU A 151 9.02 -2.76 15.13
CA LEU A 151 10.43 -3.07 15.38
C LEU A 151 10.79 -2.91 16.86
N LEU A 152 10.30 -1.85 17.51
CA LEU A 152 10.50 -1.62 18.95
C LEU A 152 9.85 -2.74 19.77
N ALA A 153 8.61 -3.12 19.46
CA ALA A 153 7.92 -4.21 20.15
C ALA A 153 8.69 -5.54 20.03
N LEU A 154 9.19 -5.86 18.83
CA LEU A 154 10.00 -7.06 18.60
C LEU A 154 11.30 -7.03 19.41
N SER A 155 12.00 -5.88 19.46
CA SER A 155 13.21 -5.73 20.26
C SER A 155 12.96 -5.90 21.76
N GLY A 156 11.83 -5.37 22.27
CA GLY A 156 11.43 -5.52 23.67
C GLY A 156 11.14 -6.98 24.04
N VAL A 157 10.45 -7.72 23.17
CA VAL A 157 10.21 -9.17 23.34
C VAL A 157 11.52 -9.95 23.35
N THR A 158 12.45 -9.64 22.45
CA THR A 158 13.77 -10.31 22.43
C THR A 158 14.65 -9.97 23.63
N ALA A 159 14.48 -8.80 24.25
CA ALA A 159 15.22 -8.40 25.44
C ALA A 159 14.68 -9.07 26.73
N TRP A 160 13.41 -9.49 26.72
CA TRP A 160 12.74 -10.15 27.86
C TRP A 160 12.89 -11.69 27.87
N LEU A 161 13.30 -12.31 26.77
CA LEU A 161 13.42 -13.77 26.60
C LEU A 161 14.86 -14.29 26.75
#